data_AF-A0A941T0G5-F1
#
_entry.id   AF-A0A941T0G5-F1
#
_cell.length_a   1.000
_cell.length_b   1.000
_cell.length_c   1.000
_cell.angle_alpha   90.00
_cell.angle_beta   90.00
_cell.angle_gamma   90.00
#
_symmetry.space_group_name_H-M   'P 1'
#
loop_
_entity.id
_entity.type
_entity.pdbx_description
1 polymer ?
#
loop_
_entity_poly.entity_id
_entity_poly.type
_entity_poly.pdbx_seq_one_letter_code
_entity_poly.pdbx_strand_id
1 'polypeptide(L)'
;MFVRPLLAAAALLACAAAGAAPPKPWPVPANEAARPVEAPHYGDALFHFFQDRYFTSITTLMASQHFQRIAPHDDEAEVLRGGMLLSYGLHKEAGEIFARLIDKGAAPAVRDRAWFYLAKIRYQRGFLAEADDAVARIGADLPKSLEEDRLLLQSNLMMARGDYAGAAALLEGVDKQSPLGQYARYNLGVAQV
;
A
#
# COMPACT_ATOMS: atom_id res chain seq x y z
N MET A 1 -45.23 -40.14 62.08
CA MET A 1 -45.04 -38.68 62.15
C MET A 1 -44.36 -38.27 60.86
N PHE A 2 -45.11 -37.58 59.99
CA PHE A 2 -44.76 -37.25 58.62
C PHE A 2 -43.73 -36.12 58.56
N VAL A 3 -42.68 -36.25 57.74
CA VAL A 3 -42.01 -35.11 57.10
C VAL A 3 -41.62 -35.52 55.69
N ARG A 4 -42.21 -34.85 54.70
CA ARG A 4 -42.04 -35.07 53.25
C ARG A 4 -40.81 -34.29 52.75
N PRO A 5 -40.05 -34.78 51.75
CA PRO A 5 -38.98 -34.00 51.15
C PRO A 5 -39.57 -32.92 50.24
N LEU A 6 -39.12 -31.68 50.40
CA LEU A 6 -39.40 -30.57 49.50
C LEU A 6 -38.52 -30.73 48.25
N LEU A 7 -39.11 -31.24 47.16
CA LEU A 7 -38.56 -31.11 45.81
C LEU A 7 -38.80 -29.67 45.33
N ALA A 8 -37.76 -28.84 45.34
CA ALA A 8 -37.79 -27.55 44.67
C ALA A 8 -37.66 -27.80 43.16
N ALA A 9 -38.76 -27.66 42.43
CA ALA A 9 -38.78 -27.75 40.98
C ALA A 9 -38.06 -26.53 40.38
N ALA A 10 -36.92 -26.75 39.75
CA ALA A 10 -36.26 -25.74 38.91
C ALA A 10 -37.08 -25.55 37.63
N ALA A 11 -37.80 -24.43 37.54
CA ALA A 11 -38.44 -24.02 36.30
C ALA A 11 -37.35 -23.51 35.33
N LEU A 12 -36.90 -24.38 34.43
CA LEU A 12 -36.16 -24.00 33.24
C LEU A 12 -37.08 -23.16 32.36
N LEU A 13 -36.91 -21.84 32.39
CA LEU A 13 -37.44 -20.97 31.33
C LEU A 13 -36.69 -21.31 30.04
N ALA A 14 -37.34 -22.09 29.18
CA ALA A 14 -36.95 -22.19 27.79
C ALA A 14 -37.23 -20.83 27.12
N CYS A 15 -36.20 -20.00 26.99
CA CYS A 15 -36.24 -18.86 26.07
C CYS A 15 -36.40 -19.43 24.66
N ALA A 16 -37.63 -19.38 24.14
CA ALA A 16 -37.89 -19.60 22.73
C ALA A 16 -37.03 -18.59 21.95
N ALA A 17 -36.03 -19.09 21.22
CA ALA A 17 -35.32 -18.28 20.25
C ALA A 17 -36.35 -17.88 19.19
N ALA A 18 -36.90 -16.67 19.32
CA ALA A 18 -37.63 -16.03 18.25
C ALA A 18 -36.63 -15.89 17.09
N GLY A 19 -36.74 -16.77 16.10
CA GLY A 19 -35.99 -16.66 14.86
C GLY A 19 -36.37 -15.33 14.24
N ALA A 20 -35.49 -14.34 14.36
CA ALA A 20 -35.66 -13.08 13.68
C ALA A 20 -35.69 -13.40 12.17
N ALA A 21 -36.83 -13.13 11.54
CA ALA A 21 -36.91 -13.18 10.09
C ALA A 21 -35.81 -12.27 9.52
N PRO A 22 -35.07 -12.72 8.48
CA PRO A 22 -34.07 -11.87 7.85
C PRO A 22 -34.73 -10.55 7.44
N PRO A 23 -34.05 -9.40 7.67
CA PRO A 23 -34.63 -8.10 7.36
C PRO A 23 -35.09 -8.08 5.91
N LYS A 24 -36.34 -7.66 5.69
CA LYS A 24 -36.91 -7.54 4.34
C LYS A 24 -35.98 -6.63 3.53
N PRO A 25 -35.44 -7.09 2.38
CA PRO A 25 -34.55 -6.27 1.57
C PRO A 25 -35.24 -4.95 1.22
N TRP A 26 -34.50 -3.85 1.31
CA TRP A 26 -34.98 -2.56 0.82
C TRP A 26 -35.35 -2.70 -0.67
N PRO A 27 -36.49 -2.17 -1.14
CA PRO A 27 -36.87 -2.24 -2.54
C PRO A 27 -36.00 -1.28 -3.35
N VAL A 28 -34.75 -1.66 -3.58
CA VAL A 28 -33.84 -1.00 -4.51
C VAL A 28 -34.04 -1.69 -5.85
N PRO A 29 -34.41 -0.96 -6.93
CA PRO A 29 -34.44 -1.57 -8.26
C PRO A 29 -33.07 -2.16 -8.57
N ALA A 30 -33.05 -3.37 -9.15
CA ALA A 30 -31.80 -4.02 -9.51
C ALA A 30 -31.01 -3.11 -10.46
N ASN A 31 -29.82 -2.71 -10.03
CA ASN A 31 -28.92 -1.95 -10.90
C ASN A 31 -28.25 -2.94 -11.85
N GLU A 32 -28.76 -3.04 -13.07
CA GLU A 32 -28.22 -3.94 -14.11
C GLU A 32 -26.76 -3.62 -14.49
N ALA A 33 -26.28 -2.41 -14.15
CA ALA A 33 -24.88 -2.01 -14.31
C ALA A 33 -24.01 -2.30 -13.07
N ALA A 34 -24.59 -2.79 -11.97
CA ALA A 34 -23.84 -3.10 -10.76
C ALA A 34 -22.91 -4.30 -11.00
N ARG A 35 -21.64 -4.09 -10.74
CA ARG A 35 -20.63 -5.16 -10.75
C ARG A 35 -20.49 -5.74 -9.34
N PRO A 36 -20.23 -7.05 -9.20
CA PRO A 36 -19.90 -7.62 -7.90
C PRO A 36 -18.66 -6.92 -7.33
N VAL A 37 -18.71 -6.59 -6.04
CA VAL A 37 -17.56 -6.03 -5.33
C VAL A 37 -16.61 -7.18 -5.02
N GLU A 38 -15.47 -7.20 -5.69
CA GLU A 38 -14.38 -8.14 -5.40
C GLU A 38 -13.55 -7.63 -4.21
N ALA A 39 -13.10 -8.54 -3.35
CA ALA A 39 -12.21 -8.27 -2.22
C ALA A 39 -12.56 -7.01 -1.38
N PRO A 40 -13.77 -6.92 -0.78
CA PRO A 40 -14.21 -5.70 -0.07
C PRO A 40 -13.27 -5.25 1.06
N HIS A 41 -12.55 -6.19 1.69
CA HIS A 41 -11.57 -5.89 2.73
C HIS A 41 -10.31 -5.18 2.22
N TYR A 42 -9.92 -5.44 0.97
CA TYR A 42 -8.87 -4.66 0.33
C TYR A 42 -9.35 -3.24 0.01
N GLY A 43 -10.60 -3.13 -0.47
CA GLY A 43 -11.26 -1.84 -0.70
C GLY A 43 -11.37 -0.98 0.57
N ASP A 44 -11.67 -1.58 1.72
CA ASP A 44 -11.72 -0.91 3.03
C ASP A 44 -10.36 -0.31 3.43
N ALA A 45 -9.28 -1.07 3.25
CA ALA A 45 -7.93 -0.56 3.47
C ALA A 45 -7.60 0.63 2.54
N LEU A 46 -7.97 0.53 1.26
CA LEU A 46 -7.78 1.61 0.29
C LEU A 46 -8.60 2.86 0.63
N PHE A 47 -9.84 2.70 1.08
CA PHE A 47 -10.69 3.81 1.51
C PHE A 47 -10.02 4.64 2.60
N HIS A 48 -9.46 3.99 3.63
CA HIS A 48 -8.72 4.68 4.67
C HIS A 48 -7.39 5.26 4.16
N PHE A 49 -6.71 4.58 3.25
CA PHE A 49 -5.46 5.06 2.65
C PHE A 49 -5.67 6.39 1.93
N PHE A 50 -6.70 6.50 1.07
CA PHE A 50 -7.01 7.73 0.34
C PHE A 50 -7.56 8.87 1.21
N GLN A 51 -7.85 8.60 2.48
CA GLN A 51 -8.20 9.61 3.49
C GLN A 51 -7.02 10.01 4.37
N ASP A 52 -5.80 9.60 4.00
CA ASP A 52 -4.56 9.78 4.78
C ASP A 52 -4.61 9.15 6.18
N ARG A 53 -5.53 8.20 6.40
CA ARG A 53 -5.66 7.45 7.66
C ARG A 53 -4.77 6.20 7.62
N TYR A 54 -3.47 6.41 7.44
CA TYR A 54 -2.52 5.31 7.19
C TYR A 54 -2.45 4.29 8.31
N PHE A 55 -2.55 4.71 9.58
CA PHE A 55 -2.58 3.78 10.72
C PHE A 55 -3.79 2.84 10.66
N THR A 56 -4.98 3.37 10.38
CA THR A 56 -6.20 2.57 10.24
C THR A 56 -6.11 1.67 9.02
N SER A 57 -5.64 2.21 7.88
CA SER A 57 -5.46 1.44 6.65
C SER A 57 -4.51 0.25 6.85
N ILE A 58 -3.32 0.45 7.42
CA ILE A 58 -2.33 -0.63 7.59
C ILE A 58 -2.78 -1.69 8.58
N THR A 59 -3.42 -1.31 9.69
CA THR A 59 -3.88 -2.27 10.70
C THR A 59 -5.04 -3.11 10.19
N THR A 60 -6.02 -2.50 9.52
CA THR A 60 -7.12 -3.21 8.87
C THR A 60 -6.62 -4.12 7.74
N LEU A 61 -5.65 -3.65 6.94
CA LEU A 61 -5.04 -4.46 5.89
C LEU A 61 -4.34 -5.69 6.47
N MET A 62 -3.50 -5.52 7.49
CA MET A 62 -2.79 -6.61 8.15
C MET A 62 -3.74 -7.64 8.78
N ALA A 63 -4.83 -7.18 9.40
CA ALA A 63 -5.87 -8.07 9.91
C ALA A 63 -6.53 -8.85 8.75
N SER A 64 -6.85 -8.18 7.65
CA SER A 64 -7.48 -8.81 6.49
C SER A 64 -6.57 -9.81 5.78
N GLN A 65 -5.26 -9.52 5.71
CA GLN A 65 -4.21 -10.44 5.26
C GLN A 65 -4.11 -11.67 6.15
N HIS A 66 -4.09 -11.48 7.48
CA HIS A 66 -4.05 -12.59 8.44
C HIS A 66 -5.21 -13.58 8.23
N PHE A 67 -6.40 -13.06 7.92
CA PHE A 67 -7.59 -13.87 7.64
C PHE A 67 -7.75 -14.27 6.16
N GLN A 68 -6.77 -13.97 5.29
CA GLN A 68 -6.78 -14.32 3.85
C GLN A 68 -7.99 -13.76 3.07
N ARG A 69 -8.40 -12.52 3.37
CA ARG A 69 -9.62 -11.90 2.83
C ARG A 69 -9.37 -10.83 1.76
N ILE A 70 -8.18 -10.79 1.19
CA ILE A 70 -7.75 -9.73 0.24
C ILE A 70 -7.51 -10.24 -1.18
N ALA A 71 -7.58 -11.55 -1.41
CA ALA A 71 -7.41 -12.13 -2.73
C ALA A 71 -8.43 -11.54 -3.72
N PRO A 72 -8.03 -11.23 -4.97
CA PRO A 72 -6.75 -11.58 -5.59
C PRO A 72 -5.61 -10.56 -5.42
N HIS A 73 -5.74 -9.56 -4.54
CA HIS A 73 -4.83 -8.40 -4.44
C HIS A 73 -3.65 -8.60 -3.48
N ASP A 74 -3.20 -9.83 -3.27
CA ASP A 74 -2.17 -10.16 -2.28
C ASP A 74 -0.85 -9.39 -2.51
N ASP A 75 -0.45 -9.25 -3.77
CA ASP A 75 0.77 -8.56 -4.16
C ASP A 75 0.64 -7.03 -4.07
N GLU A 76 -0.47 -6.48 -4.55
CA GLU A 76 -0.77 -5.05 -4.43
C GLU A 76 -0.91 -4.61 -2.97
N ALA A 77 -1.50 -5.46 -2.13
CA ALA A 77 -1.62 -5.24 -0.69
C ALA A 77 -0.24 -5.15 -0.03
N GLU A 78 0.72 -5.99 -0.41
CA GLU A 78 2.08 -5.88 0.14
C GLU A 78 2.79 -4.61 -0.33
N VAL A 79 2.59 -4.15 -1.58
CA VAL A 79 3.12 -2.84 -2.01
C VAL A 79 2.52 -1.70 -1.18
N LEU A 80 1.20 -1.71 -0.99
CA LEU A 80 0.49 -0.71 -0.19
C LEU A 80 0.98 -0.72 1.26
N ARG A 81 1.11 -1.90 1.87
CA ARG A 81 1.62 -2.09 3.23
C ARG A 81 3.05 -1.58 3.36
N GLY A 82 3.93 -1.94 2.42
CA GLY A 82 5.31 -1.44 2.36
C GLY A 82 5.36 0.08 2.27
N GLY A 83 4.55 0.69 1.41
CA GLY A 83 4.44 2.15 1.27
C GLY A 83 4.00 2.84 2.55
N MET A 84 3.00 2.31 3.26
CA MET A 84 2.55 2.86 4.54
C MET A 84 3.59 2.71 5.65
N LEU A 85 4.33 1.60 5.69
CA LEU A 85 5.45 1.42 6.62
C LEU A 85 6.54 2.47 6.39
N LEU A 86 6.83 2.82 5.13
CA LEU A 86 7.75 3.92 4.82
C LEU A 86 7.29 5.26 5.34
N SER A 87 6.01 5.58 5.28
CA SER A 87 5.46 6.81 5.86
C SER A 87 5.69 6.91 7.38
N TYR A 88 5.90 5.78 8.06
CA TYR A 88 6.26 5.72 9.49
C TYR A 88 7.77 5.57 9.74
N GLY A 89 8.61 5.66 8.71
CA GLY A 89 10.07 5.49 8.85
C GLY A 89 10.51 4.03 9.08
N LEU A 90 9.62 3.05 8.90
CA LEU A 90 9.91 1.62 9.07
C LEU A 90 10.60 1.07 7.81
N HIS A 91 11.78 1.61 7.53
CA HIS A 91 12.54 1.36 6.30
C HIS A 91 13.00 -0.09 6.16
N LYS A 92 13.33 -0.76 7.28
CA LYS A 92 13.80 -2.14 7.27
C LYS A 92 12.67 -3.08 6.86
N GLU A 93 11.54 -2.99 7.54
CA GLU A 93 10.35 -3.82 7.34
C GLU A 93 9.77 -3.62 5.94
N ALA A 94 9.68 -2.36 5.49
CA ALA A 94 9.27 -2.05 4.13
C ALA A 94 10.25 -2.62 3.09
N GLY A 95 11.56 -2.47 3.31
CA GLY A 95 12.59 -3.02 2.43
C GLY A 95 12.50 -4.54 2.29
N GLU A 96 12.26 -5.24 3.39
CA GLU A 96 12.05 -6.70 3.39
C GLU A 96 10.79 -7.10 2.61
N ILE A 97 9.70 -6.33 2.70
CA ILE A 97 8.48 -6.57 1.91
C ILE A 97 8.77 -6.43 0.41
N PHE A 98 9.41 -5.33 0.00
CA PHE A 98 9.72 -5.09 -1.41
C PHE A 98 10.71 -6.11 -1.97
N ALA A 99 11.73 -6.50 -1.20
CA ALA A 99 12.65 -7.56 -1.59
C ALA A 99 11.92 -8.90 -1.81
N ARG A 100 11.01 -9.29 -0.91
CA ARG A 100 10.22 -10.52 -1.08
C ARG A 100 9.33 -10.47 -2.33
N LEU A 101 8.73 -9.32 -2.65
CA LEU A 101 7.92 -9.15 -3.87
C LEU A 101 8.76 -9.34 -5.14
N ILE A 102 10.00 -8.84 -5.12
CA ILE A 102 10.97 -9.00 -6.21
C ILE A 102 11.40 -10.47 -6.33
N ASP A 103 11.84 -11.08 -5.22
CA ASP A 103 12.42 -12.43 -5.19
C ASP A 103 11.42 -13.51 -5.62
N LYS A 104 10.15 -13.34 -5.27
CA LYS A 104 9.09 -14.28 -5.67
C LYS A 104 8.63 -14.10 -7.12
N GLY A 105 9.15 -13.11 -7.84
CA GLY A 105 8.79 -12.84 -9.22
C GLY A 105 7.36 -12.30 -9.38
N ALA A 106 6.97 -11.33 -8.53
CA ALA A 106 5.67 -10.66 -8.67
C ALA A 106 5.44 -10.09 -10.08
N ALA A 107 4.18 -9.84 -10.41
CA ALA A 107 3.78 -9.28 -11.70
C ALA A 107 4.58 -8.00 -12.03
N PRO A 108 4.91 -7.73 -13.31
CA PRO A 108 5.83 -6.63 -13.69
C PRO A 108 5.51 -5.28 -13.03
N ALA A 109 4.24 -4.86 -13.06
CA ALA A 109 3.82 -3.60 -12.41
C ALA A 109 4.03 -3.58 -10.89
N VAL A 110 3.88 -4.71 -10.19
CA VAL A 110 4.16 -4.83 -8.75
C VAL A 110 5.66 -4.79 -8.51
N ARG A 111 6.42 -5.56 -9.28
CA ARG A 111 7.88 -5.67 -9.18
C ARG A 111 8.57 -4.33 -9.44
N ASP A 112 8.12 -3.56 -10.43
CA ASP A 112 8.70 -2.26 -10.76
C ASP A 112 8.44 -1.23 -9.64
N ARG A 113 7.24 -1.25 -9.04
CA ARG A 113 6.94 -0.46 -7.83
C ARG A 113 7.80 -0.89 -6.64
N ALA A 114 8.01 -2.19 -6.46
CA ALA A 114 8.87 -2.70 -5.39
C ALA A 114 10.34 -2.27 -5.58
N TRP A 115 10.87 -2.33 -6.81
CA TRP A 115 12.20 -1.81 -7.13
C TRP A 115 12.31 -0.31 -6.88
N PHE A 116 11.31 0.47 -7.29
CA PHE A 116 11.26 1.90 -7.04
C PHE A 116 11.33 2.24 -5.54
N TYR A 117 10.48 1.63 -4.72
CA TYR A 117 10.50 1.92 -3.28
C TYR A 117 11.75 1.37 -2.60
N LEU A 118 12.30 0.23 -3.06
CA LEU A 118 13.56 -0.29 -2.55
C LEU A 118 14.74 0.65 -2.87
N ALA A 119 14.77 1.24 -4.08
CA ALA A 119 15.73 2.27 -4.44
C ALA A 119 15.60 3.51 -3.53
N LYS A 120 14.37 3.98 -3.30
CA LYS A 120 14.10 5.12 -2.41
C LYS A 120 14.59 4.87 -0.99
N ILE A 121 14.34 3.68 -0.44
CA ILE A 121 14.85 3.27 0.88
C ILE A 121 16.37 3.30 0.93
N ARG A 122 17.03 2.70 -0.07
CA ARG A 122 18.50 2.62 -0.15
C ARG A 122 19.12 4.01 -0.23
N TYR A 123 18.56 4.89 -1.06
CA TYR A 123 18.97 6.29 -1.14
C TYR A 123 18.83 7.01 0.21
N GLN A 124 17.67 6.90 0.87
CA GLN A 124 17.43 7.51 2.20
C GLN A 124 18.37 7.00 3.29
N ARG A 125 18.95 5.80 3.11
CA ARG A 125 19.91 5.20 4.04
C ARG A 125 21.37 5.45 3.66
N GLY A 126 21.64 6.15 2.55
CA GLY A 126 23.00 6.43 2.06
C GLY A 126 23.65 5.29 1.29
N PHE A 127 22.90 4.24 0.95
CA PHE A 127 23.37 3.11 0.14
C PHE A 127 23.25 3.48 -1.36
N LEU A 128 24.08 4.44 -1.79
CA LEU A 128 23.94 5.08 -3.10
C LEU A 128 24.13 4.09 -4.26
N ALA A 129 25.15 3.22 -4.17
CA ALA A 129 25.43 2.23 -5.20
C ALA A 129 24.27 1.25 -5.34
N GLU A 130 23.74 0.75 -4.22
CA GLU A 130 22.61 -0.18 -4.20
C GLU A 130 21.31 0.49 -4.66
N ALA A 131 21.17 1.80 -4.44
CA ALA A 131 20.03 2.57 -4.91
C ALA A 131 20.07 2.73 -6.44
N ASP A 132 21.21 3.11 -7.02
CA ASP A 132 21.42 3.15 -8.48
C ASP A 132 21.11 1.79 -9.11
N ASP A 133 21.64 0.72 -8.50
CA ASP A 133 21.40 -0.67 -8.88
C ASP A 133 19.91 -1.05 -8.87
N ALA A 134 19.15 -0.57 -7.89
CA ALA A 134 17.71 -0.81 -7.81
C ALA A 134 16.95 0.00 -8.86
N VAL A 135 17.33 1.27 -9.08
CA VAL A 135 16.73 2.11 -10.13
C VAL A 135 16.92 1.48 -11.51
N ALA A 136 18.11 0.95 -11.80
CA ALA A 136 18.42 0.32 -13.09
C ALA A 136 17.60 -0.97 -13.35
N ARG A 137 17.02 -1.58 -12.31
CA ARG A 137 16.20 -2.79 -12.41
C ARG A 137 14.70 -2.50 -12.54
N ILE A 138 14.28 -1.24 -12.44
CA ILE A 138 12.91 -0.83 -12.68
C ILE A 138 12.60 -1.01 -14.17
N GLY A 139 11.57 -1.80 -14.48
CA GLY A 139 11.08 -2.00 -15.84
C GLY A 139 10.27 -0.82 -16.39
N ALA A 140 9.39 -1.13 -17.34
CA ALA A 140 8.55 -0.16 -18.06
C ALA A 140 7.10 -0.10 -17.56
N ASP A 141 6.74 -0.95 -16.58
CA ASP A 141 5.37 -1.06 -16.06
C ASP A 141 5.17 -0.21 -14.78
N LEU A 142 6.06 0.76 -14.56
CA LEU A 142 5.93 1.71 -13.47
C LEU A 142 4.84 2.77 -13.82
N PRO A 143 3.89 3.04 -12.90
CA PRO A 143 2.88 4.07 -13.12
C PRO A 143 3.50 5.44 -13.41
N LYS A 144 2.87 6.24 -14.28
CA LYS A 144 3.37 7.55 -14.71
C LYS A 144 3.75 8.49 -13.54
N SER A 145 2.97 8.49 -12.45
CA SER A 145 3.29 9.30 -11.27
C SER A 145 4.58 8.87 -10.58
N LEU A 146 4.91 7.58 -10.59
CA LEU A 146 6.14 7.05 -10.02
C LEU A 146 7.32 7.14 -11.00
N GLU A 147 7.06 7.14 -12.30
CA GLU A 147 8.05 7.48 -13.33
C GLU A 147 8.60 8.89 -13.14
N GLU A 148 7.68 9.80 -12.85
CA GLU A 148 8.00 11.17 -12.48
C GLU A 148 8.91 11.21 -11.22
N ASP A 149 8.51 10.54 -10.14
CA ASP A 149 9.33 10.45 -8.93
C ASP A 149 10.68 9.73 -9.16
N ARG A 150 10.73 8.75 -10.08
CA ARG A 150 11.96 8.03 -10.45
C ARG A 150 13.00 8.97 -11.05
N LEU A 151 12.58 9.92 -11.89
CA LEU A 151 13.47 10.92 -12.46
C LEU A 151 14.07 11.82 -11.38
N LEU A 152 13.25 12.25 -10.41
CA LEU A 152 13.75 13.03 -9.27
C LEU A 152 14.73 12.21 -8.42
N LEU A 153 14.43 10.94 -8.15
CA LEU A 153 15.32 10.05 -7.42
C LEU A 153 16.67 9.86 -8.15
N GLN A 154 16.64 9.67 -9.47
CA GLN A 154 17.84 9.57 -10.31
C GLN A 154 18.70 10.83 -10.24
N SER A 155 18.10 12.02 -10.43
CA SER A 155 18.87 13.27 -10.34
C SER A 155 19.47 13.47 -8.96
N ASN A 156 18.74 13.13 -7.89
CA ASN A 156 19.24 13.18 -6.52
C ASN A 156 20.40 12.21 -6.28
N LEU A 157 20.33 10.99 -6.81
CA LEU A 157 21.42 10.01 -6.75
C LEU A 157 22.67 10.51 -7.49
N MET A 158 22.50 11.08 -8.67
CA MET A 158 23.58 11.69 -9.45
C MET A 158 24.24 12.84 -8.68
N MET A 159 23.47 13.75 -8.08
CA MET A 159 24.03 14.80 -7.22
C MET A 159 24.74 14.24 -5.99
N ALA A 160 24.17 13.22 -5.33
CA ALA A 160 24.75 12.62 -4.12
C ALA A 160 26.11 11.95 -4.37
N ARG A 161 26.37 11.48 -5.59
CA ARG A 161 27.67 10.92 -6.01
C ARG A 161 28.61 11.95 -6.65
N GLY A 162 28.21 13.23 -6.71
CA GLY A 162 28.99 14.33 -7.29
C GLY A 162 28.86 14.49 -8.81
N ASP A 163 27.95 13.75 -9.46
CA ASP A 163 27.62 13.88 -10.88
C ASP A 163 26.55 14.96 -11.12
N TYR A 164 26.93 16.19 -10.81
CA TYR A 164 26.06 17.36 -10.96
C TYR A 164 25.73 17.66 -12.43
N ALA A 165 26.69 17.48 -13.34
CA ALA A 165 26.48 17.70 -14.77
C ALA A 165 25.45 16.74 -15.36
N GLY A 166 25.53 15.45 -15.01
CA GLY A 166 24.54 14.46 -15.43
C GLY A 166 23.16 14.74 -14.81
N ALA A 167 23.11 15.14 -13.54
CA ALA A 167 21.85 15.53 -12.90
C ALA A 167 21.20 16.73 -13.61
N ALA A 168 21.98 17.76 -13.95
CA ALA A 168 21.49 18.93 -14.68
C ALA A 168 20.94 18.55 -16.07
N ALA A 169 21.67 17.75 -16.83
CA ALA A 169 21.23 17.28 -18.14
C ALA A 169 19.92 16.48 -18.08
N LEU A 170 19.75 15.63 -17.06
CA LEU A 170 18.50 14.89 -16.83
C LEU A 170 17.33 15.84 -16.51
N LEU A 171 17.58 16.85 -15.67
CA LEU A 171 16.56 17.77 -15.18
C LEU A 171 16.14 18.82 -16.22
N GLU A 172 17.02 19.22 -17.13
CA GLU A 172 16.71 20.14 -18.24
C GLU A 172 15.68 19.55 -19.22
N GLY A 173 15.64 18.22 -19.35
CA GLY A 173 14.66 17.51 -20.17
C GLY A 173 13.25 17.47 -19.59
N VAL A 174 13.05 17.90 -18.34
CA VAL A 174 11.73 17.88 -17.69
C VAL A 174 10.88 19.05 -18.17
N ASP A 175 9.65 18.77 -18.59
CA ASP A 175 8.68 19.81 -18.91
C ASP A 175 8.41 20.68 -17.66
N LYS A 176 8.68 21.98 -17.80
CA LYS A 176 8.53 22.98 -16.73
C LYS A 176 7.09 23.16 -16.28
N GLN A 177 6.11 22.76 -17.11
CA GLN A 177 4.68 22.80 -16.80
C GLN A 177 4.14 21.48 -16.24
N SER A 178 4.96 20.43 -16.21
CA SER A 178 4.58 19.18 -15.55
C SER A 178 4.40 19.38 -14.04
N PRO A 179 3.66 18.48 -13.34
CA PRO A 179 3.59 18.49 -11.88
C PRO A 179 4.98 18.49 -11.20
N LEU A 180 5.98 17.90 -11.84
CA LEU A 180 7.38 17.89 -11.39
C LEU A 180 8.16 19.18 -11.66
N GLY A 181 7.69 20.05 -12.55
CA GLY A 181 8.50 21.13 -13.11
C GLY A 181 9.04 22.12 -12.08
N GLN A 182 8.39 22.24 -10.92
CA GLN A 182 8.90 23.04 -9.79
C GLN A 182 10.05 22.34 -9.06
N TYR A 183 9.89 21.06 -8.73
CA TYR A 183 10.93 20.24 -8.10
C TYR A 183 12.15 20.10 -9.01
N ALA A 184 11.94 19.86 -10.31
CA ALA A 184 13.02 19.74 -11.28
C ALA A 184 13.83 21.04 -11.40
N ARG A 185 13.16 22.21 -11.41
CA ARG A 185 13.85 23.51 -11.41
C ARG A 185 14.63 23.77 -10.13
N TYR A 186 14.06 23.43 -8.98
CA TYR A 186 14.76 23.56 -7.70
C TYR A 186 16.03 22.69 -7.69
N ASN A 187 15.91 21.41 -8.05
CA ASN A 187 17.04 20.50 -8.11
C ASN A 187 18.07 20.91 -9.17
N LEU A 188 17.64 21.48 -10.30
CA LEU A 188 18.54 22.01 -11.31
C LEU A 188 19.36 23.17 -10.77
N GLY A 189 18.73 24.06 -9.99
CA GLY A 189 19.44 25.13 -9.29
C GLY A 189 20.50 24.59 -8.32
N VAL A 190 20.19 23.51 -7.59
CA VAL A 190 21.17 22.84 -6.71
C VAL A 190 22.30 22.21 -7.51
N ALA A 191 22.01 21.62 -8.67
CA ALA A 191 23.01 20.98 -9.53
C ALA A 191 23.96 21.96 -10.24
N GLN A 192 23.63 23.25 -10.26
CA GLN A 192 24.40 24.28 -10.98
C GLN A 192 25.28 25.14 -10.07
N VAL A 193 25.26 24.90 -8.74
CA VAL A 193 26.07 25.61 -7.74
C VAL A 193 27.30 24.79 -7.39
#